data_AF-A4B9H4-F1
#
_entry.id   AF-A4B9H4-F1
#
_cell.length_a   1.000
_cell.length_b   1.000
_cell.length_c   1.000
_cell.angle_alpha   90.00
_cell.angle_beta   90.00
_cell.angle_gamma   90.00
#
_symmetry.space_group_name_H-M   'P 1'
#
loop_
_entity.id
_entity.type
_entity.pdbx_description
1 polymer ?
#
loop_
_entity_poly.entity_id
_entity_poly.type
_entity_poly.pdbx_seq_one_letter_code
_entity_poly.pdbx_strand_id
1 'polypeptide(L)'
;MSLELKEIFNQCIYRQQKTSLNTPPDTSKARLVTQVAGGSLADYLGIQKGDYLLQLNGYDGINANVKLVPDQGVTQRIEYYLPRTNEALVIETNGYPMGIESERSPEGIFLNYKGRYRRPDDLYVMWRSFGDDALIALAIRWQNRKAQWLRKTLPGVFKDMAMTEVELLFHGVALFENGQTQNGMMFVGEFINNYQHHHEMHFSGVAHFYWYQELKAQGKQEEAIAVLKESYRLAPVDRIKRKMVLEGLMGIDDQVEAKRIGHPFPLNYQLPMLNRRDTIVSLSEYLDELEDHQLMIVCALGGYRSNGPYDQFVRSYIQVKQYFGDVFSGVNVIAGDYNNDWTESEREAIASGLNVAVLYDESNVVGEALESAGSPDIYILDYKGVVVSECDFERISDVWALYLKYRQKKVVELV
;
A
#
# COMPACT_ATOMS: atom_id res chain seq x y z
N MET A 1 22.84 -13.18 -1.60
CA MET A 1 22.25 -13.46 -0.27
C MET A 1 23.33 -14.02 0.64
N SER A 2 23.48 -13.48 1.86
CA SER A 2 24.46 -13.94 2.85
C SER A 2 24.14 -15.34 3.37
N LEU A 3 25.13 -16.02 3.95
CA LEU A 3 24.94 -17.36 4.53
C LEU A 3 23.94 -17.33 5.70
N GLU A 4 24.03 -16.32 6.57
CA GLU A 4 23.14 -16.14 7.72
C GLU A 4 21.66 -15.98 7.31
N LEU A 5 21.36 -15.20 6.26
CA LEU A 5 19.98 -15.06 5.77
C LEU A 5 19.44 -16.39 5.24
N LYS A 6 20.28 -17.21 4.59
CA LYS A 6 19.88 -18.57 4.18
C LYS A 6 19.56 -19.43 5.39
N GLU A 7 20.36 -19.35 6.44
CA GLU A 7 20.11 -20.10 7.68
C GLU A 7 18.79 -19.70 8.34
N ILE A 8 18.51 -18.39 8.43
CA ILE A 8 17.23 -17.88 8.95
C ILE A 8 16.06 -18.41 8.10
N PHE A 9 16.15 -18.32 6.77
CA PHE A 9 15.08 -18.80 5.90
C PHE A 9 14.88 -20.31 6.04
N ASN A 10 15.96 -21.08 6.13
CA ASN A 10 15.88 -22.52 6.36
C ASN A 10 15.30 -22.87 7.74
N GLN A 11 15.51 -22.03 8.76
CA GLN A 11 14.87 -22.21 10.07
C GLN A 11 13.38 -21.82 10.07
N CYS A 12 12.98 -20.89 9.21
CA CYS A 12 11.59 -20.44 9.11
C CYS A 12 10.73 -21.39 8.27
N ILE A 13 11.30 -22.09 7.27
CA ILE A 13 10.59 -23.02 6.41
C ILE A 13 10.59 -24.42 7.01
N TYR A 14 9.41 -24.92 7.39
CA TYR A 14 9.22 -26.28 7.88
C TYR A 14 9.05 -27.29 6.74
N ARG A 15 8.40 -26.86 5.65
CA ARG A 15 8.16 -27.69 4.47
C ARG A 15 8.12 -26.85 3.21
N GLN A 16 8.69 -27.38 2.14
CA GLN A 16 8.56 -26.84 0.79
C GLN A 16 8.30 -27.99 -0.18
N GLN A 17 7.26 -27.84 -1.01
CA GLN A 17 6.93 -28.83 -2.04
C GLN A 17 6.55 -28.11 -3.34
N LYS A 18 7.23 -28.47 -4.43
CA LYS A 18 6.85 -28.07 -5.79
C LYS A 18 6.23 -29.26 -6.51
N THR A 19 5.12 -29.03 -7.20
CA THR A 19 4.38 -30.07 -7.95
C THR A 19 4.00 -29.53 -9.32
N SER A 20 4.43 -30.19 -10.39
CA SER A 20 3.99 -29.84 -11.75
C SER A 20 2.49 -30.13 -11.93
N LEU A 21 1.78 -29.21 -12.57
CA LEU A 21 0.34 -29.31 -12.77
C LEU A 21 0.02 -29.79 -14.19
N ASN A 22 -1.02 -30.62 -14.32
CA ASN A 22 -1.55 -31.01 -15.63
C ASN A 22 -2.42 -29.90 -16.24
N THR A 23 -3.09 -29.11 -15.40
CA THR A 23 -3.98 -28.02 -15.80
C THR A 23 -3.74 -26.82 -14.89
N PRO A 24 -3.71 -25.60 -15.43
CA PRO A 24 -3.67 -24.38 -14.62
C PRO A 24 -4.84 -24.34 -13.60
N PRO A 25 -4.59 -23.88 -12.37
CA PRO A 25 -5.63 -23.73 -11.36
C PRO A 25 -6.54 -22.52 -11.67
N ASP A 26 -7.71 -22.50 -11.04
CA ASP A 26 -8.64 -21.37 -11.14
C ASP A 26 -8.09 -20.15 -10.40
N THR A 27 -7.67 -19.13 -11.15
CA THR A 27 -7.13 -17.88 -10.59
C THR A 27 -8.22 -16.93 -10.11
N SER A 28 -9.51 -17.19 -10.35
CA SER A 28 -10.60 -16.32 -9.91
C SER A 28 -10.75 -16.22 -8.39
N LYS A 29 -10.09 -17.13 -7.67
CA LYS A 29 -10.04 -17.19 -6.20
C LYS A 29 -8.66 -16.84 -5.65
N ALA A 30 -7.74 -16.40 -6.49
CA ALA A 30 -6.37 -16.12 -6.12
C ALA A 30 -6.09 -14.62 -5.96
N ARG A 31 -4.90 -14.31 -5.42
CA ARG A 31 -4.27 -13.00 -5.53
C ARG A 31 -3.09 -13.05 -6.49
N LEU A 32 -2.91 -12.04 -7.31
CA LEU A 32 -1.73 -11.88 -8.15
C LEU A 32 -0.60 -11.25 -7.32
N VAL A 33 0.59 -11.83 -7.38
CA VAL A 33 1.83 -11.23 -6.85
C VAL A 33 2.25 -10.09 -7.78
N THR A 34 2.18 -8.87 -7.29
CA THR A 34 2.49 -7.65 -8.05
C THR A 34 3.91 -7.17 -7.83
N GLN A 35 4.51 -7.51 -6.69
CA GLN A 35 5.91 -7.22 -6.38
C GLN A 35 6.50 -8.29 -5.46
N VAL A 36 7.81 -8.52 -5.61
CA VAL A 36 8.61 -9.35 -4.72
C VAL A 36 9.82 -8.52 -4.28
N ALA A 37 10.06 -8.46 -2.99
CA ALA A 37 11.21 -7.76 -2.44
C ALA A 37 12.49 -8.57 -2.67
N GLY A 38 13.52 -7.97 -3.26
CA GLY A 38 14.80 -8.66 -3.49
C GLY A 38 15.45 -9.10 -2.18
N GLY A 39 15.95 -10.33 -2.13
CA GLY A 39 16.54 -10.93 -0.93
C GLY A 39 15.55 -11.36 0.15
N SER A 40 14.24 -11.28 -0.11
CA SER A 40 13.20 -11.77 0.80
C SER A 40 13.04 -13.29 0.77
N LEU A 41 12.20 -13.81 1.66
CA LEU A 41 11.86 -15.23 1.69
C LEU A 41 11.18 -15.68 0.38
N ALA A 42 10.32 -14.84 -0.21
CA ALA A 42 9.70 -15.13 -1.50
C ALA A 42 10.71 -15.17 -2.65
N ASP A 43 11.66 -14.25 -2.68
CA ASP A 43 12.76 -14.24 -3.67
C ASP A 43 13.61 -15.52 -3.52
N TYR A 44 13.95 -15.91 -2.29
CA TYR A 44 14.66 -17.16 -2.01
C TYR A 44 13.91 -18.41 -2.51
N LEU A 45 12.58 -18.42 -2.40
CA LEU A 45 11.72 -19.50 -2.85
C LEU A 45 11.47 -19.49 -4.37
N GLY A 46 11.93 -18.45 -5.07
CA GLY A 46 11.78 -18.25 -6.50
C GLY A 46 10.38 -17.79 -6.92
N ILE A 47 9.63 -17.18 -6.00
CA ILE A 47 8.35 -16.51 -6.30
C ILE A 47 8.66 -15.20 -7.02
N GLN A 48 7.86 -14.87 -8.02
CA GLN A 48 8.08 -13.72 -8.90
C GLN A 48 6.80 -12.92 -9.11
N LYS A 49 6.96 -11.67 -9.57
CA LYS A 49 5.85 -10.88 -10.11
C LYS A 49 5.16 -11.65 -11.23
N GLY A 50 3.84 -11.77 -11.13
CA GLY A 50 3.00 -12.54 -12.05
C GLY A 50 2.57 -13.92 -11.51
N ASP A 51 3.12 -14.38 -10.40
CA ASP A 51 2.67 -15.61 -9.74
C ASP A 51 1.37 -15.36 -8.97
N TYR A 52 0.68 -16.42 -8.56
CA TYR A 52 -0.61 -16.31 -7.88
C TYR A 52 -0.57 -16.96 -6.49
N LEU A 53 -0.98 -16.23 -5.46
CA LEU A 53 -1.32 -16.80 -4.16
C LEU A 53 -2.70 -17.46 -4.26
N LEU A 54 -2.72 -18.79 -4.25
CA LEU A 54 -3.95 -19.59 -4.34
C LEU A 54 -4.63 -19.75 -2.98
N GLN A 55 -3.86 -20.05 -1.94
CA GLN A 55 -4.39 -20.27 -0.59
C GLN A 55 -3.44 -19.76 0.49
N LEU A 56 -4.03 -19.31 1.59
CA LEU A 56 -3.35 -19.01 2.85
C LEU A 56 -4.13 -19.68 4.00
N ASN A 57 -3.49 -20.62 4.69
CA ASN A 57 -4.08 -21.38 5.81
C ASN A 57 -5.42 -22.06 5.44
N GLY A 58 -5.54 -22.57 4.21
CA GLY A 58 -6.74 -23.22 3.69
C GLY A 58 -7.84 -22.26 3.22
N TYR A 59 -7.65 -20.95 3.33
CA TYR A 59 -8.57 -19.95 2.77
C TYR A 59 -8.16 -19.58 1.35
N ASP A 60 -9.15 -19.38 0.47
CA ASP A 60 -8.95 -18.86 -0.88
C ASP A 60 -8.14 -17.55 -0.84
N GLY A 61 -7.10 -17.46 -1.67
CA GLY A 61 -6.16 -16.34 -1.71
C GLY A 61 -6.85 -14.98 -1.86
N ILE A 62 -7.92 -14.89 -2.65
CA ILE A 62 -8.70 -13.65 -2.86
C ILE A 62 -9.30 -13.06 -1.57
N ASN A 63 -9.46 -13.90 -0.55
CA ASN A 63 -9.94 -13.54 0.78
C ASN A 63 -8.82 -13.53 1.83
N ALA A 64 -7.63 -14.01 1.49
CA ALA A 64 -6.47 -13.97 2.35
C ALA A 64 -6.04 -12.51 2.57
N ASN A 65 -5.89 -12.14 3.84
CA ASN A 65 -5.24 -10.89 4.19
C ASN A 65 -3.74 -11.12 4.32
N VAL A 66 -3.03 -10.99 3.19
CA VAL A 66 -1.57 -11.19 3.11
C VAL A 66 -0.80 -10.11 3.90
N LYS A 67 -1.45 -8.98 4.19
CA LYS A 67 -0.90 -7.91 5.04
C LYS A 67 -1.09 -8.18 6.54
N LEU A 68 -1.79 -9.25 6.93
CA LEU A 68 -1.89 -9.71 8.32
C LEU A 68 -1.16 -11.05 8.43
N VAL A 69 0.11 -10.98 8.79
CA VAL A 69 0.88 -12.13 9.22
C VAL A 69 0.38 -12.54 10.61
N PRO A 70 -0.18 -13.75 10.82
CA PRO A 70 -0.58 -14.21 12.15
C PRO A 70 0.58 -14.26 13.14
N ASP A 71 0.19 -14.29 14.43
CA ASP A 71 1.07 -14.31 15.60
C ASP A 71 2.24 -15.31 15.47
N GLN A 72 3.35 -14.95 16.11
CA GLN A 72 4.59 -15.73 16.12
C GLN A 72 4.34 -17.17 16.57
N GLY A 73 4.86 -18.13 15.81
CA GLY A 73 4.75 -19.55 16.15
C GLY A 73 3.51 -20.26 15.59
N VAL A 74 2.61 -19.54 14.90
CA VAL A 74 1.55 -20.17 14.12
C VAL A 74 2.12 -20.67 12.79
N THR A 75 2.14 -21.98 12.59
CA THR A 75 2.49 -22.57 11.29
C THR A 75 1.53 -22.05 10.23
N GLN A 76 2.07 -21.35 9.24
CA GLN A 76 1.33 -20.91 8.07
C GLN A 76 1.55 -21.87 6.92
N ARG A 77 0.46 -22.28 6.26
CA ARG A 77 0.50 -23.04 5.00
C ARG A 77 0.10 -22.12 3.86
N ILE A 78 1.01 -21.92 2.92
CA ILE A 78 0.84 -21.00 1.80
C ILE A 78 0.97 -21.79 0.50
N GLU A 79 0.02 -21.60 -0.42
CA GLU A 79 0.04 -22.24 -1.74
C GLU A 79 0.08 -21.19 -2.84
N TYR A 80 1.09 -21.29 -3.71
CA TYR A 80 1.26 -20.46 -4.88
C TYR A 80 1.10 -21.29 -6.17
N TYR A 81 0.59 -20.65 -7.20
CA TYR A 81 0.71 -21.10 -8.59
C TYR A 81 1.78 -20.28 -9.29
N LEU A 82 2.68 -20.97 -9.98
CA LEU A 82 3.80 -20.42 -10.73
C LEU A 82 3.52 -20.64 -12.23
N PRO A 83 2.90 -19.67 -12.95
CA PRO A 83 2.45 -19.89 -14.33
C PRO A 83 3.58 -20.19 -15.31
N ARG A 84 4.78 -19.66 -15.06
CA ARG A 84 5.94 -19.82 -15.95
C ARG A 84 6.43 -21.26 -16.06
N THR A 85 6.32 -22.01 -14.96
CA THR A 85 6.71 -23.42 -14.89
C THR A 85 5.50 -24.35 -14.84
N ASN A 86 4.29 -23.79 -14.74
CA ASN A 86 3.04 -24.50 -14.51
C ASN A 86 3.11 -25.42 -13.28
N GLU A 87 3.59 -24.87 -12.16
CA GLU A 87 3.79 -25.61 -10.90
C GLU A 87 2.96 -25.01 -9.77
N ALA A 88 2.56 -25.86 -8.82
CA ALA A 88 2.10 -25.43 -7.50
C ALA A 88 3.28 -25.50 -6.51
N LEU A 89 3.47 -24.42 -5.75
CA LEU A 89 4.44 -24.32 -4.66
C LEU A 89 3.69 -24.23 -3.33
N VAL A 90 3.84 -25.26 -2.50
CA VAL A 90 3.29 -25.29 -1.14
C VAL A 90 4.43 -25.07 -0.15
N ILE A 91 4.24 -24.11 0.75
CA ILE A 91 5.20 -23.74 1.78
C ILE A 91 4.50 -23.85 3.14
N GLU A 92 5.16 -24.47 4.12
CA GLU A 92 4.80 -24.36 5.53
C GLU A 92 5.91 -23.60 6.25
N THR A 93 5.55 -22.49 6.90
CA THR A 93 6.49 -21.55 7.54
C THR A 93 6.02 -21.19 8.95
N ASN A 94 6.92 -20.69 9.81
CA ASN A 94 6.60 -20.16 11.14
C ASN A 94 5.87 -18.80 11.13
N GLY A 95 5.53 -18.32 9.94
CA GLY A 95 4.89 -17.02 9.71
C GLY A 95 5.87 -15.90 9.36
N TYR A 96 7.14 -16.21 9.08
CA TYR A 96 8.09 -15.21 8.62
C TYR A 96 7.55 -14.45 7.39
N PRO A 97 7.67 -13.09 7.32
CA PRO A 97 7.12 -12.31 6.23
C PRO A 97 7.64 -12.78 4.88
N MET A 98 6.75 -13.00 3.91
CA MET A 98 7.18 -13.51 2.60
C MET A 98 7.92 -12.44 1.78
N GLY A 99 7.63 -11.15 1.99
CA GLY A 99 8.18 -10.06 1.18
C GLY A 99 7.52 -9.95 -0.20
N ILE A 100 6.21 -10.17 -0.25
CA ILE A 100 5.40 -10.01 -1.47
C ILE A 100 4.36 -8.91 -1.30
N GLU A 101 4.09 -8.19 -2.38
CA GLU A 101 2.86 -7.42 -2.53
C GLU A 101 1.94 -8.21 -3.44
N SER A 102 0.65 -8.24 -3.09
CA SER A 102 -0.33 -8.95 -3.88
C SER A 102 -1.66 -8.23 -3.92
N GLU A 103 -2.35 -8.38 -5.04
CA GLU A 103 -3.66 -7.80 -5.33
C GLU A 103 -4.63 -8.91 -5.69
N ARG A 104 -5.93 -8.63 -5.67
CA ARG A 104 -6.90 -9.60 -6.19
C ARG A 104 -6.62 -9.84 -7.67
N SER A 105 -6.76 -11.09 -8.11
CA SER A 105 -6.56 -11.42 -9.52
C SER A 105 -7.60 -10.68 -10.39
N PRO A 106 -7.26 -10.37 -11.66
CA PRO A 106 -8.20 -9.74 -12.61
C PRO A 106 -9.46 -10.56 -12.77
N GLU A 107 -9.29 -11.87 -12.94
CA GLU A 107 -10.41 -12.80 -13.11
C GLU A 107 -11.29 -12.82 -11.87
N GLY A 108 -10.66 -12.76 -10.68
CA GLY A 108 -11.35 -12.74 -9.41
C GLY A 108 -12.14 -11.46 -9.20
N ILE A 109 -11.58 -10.30 -9.55
CA ILE A 109 -12.32 -9.03 -9.52
C ILE A 109 -13.46 -9.09 -10.52
N PHE A 110 -13.20 -9.41 -11.79
CA PHE A 110 -14.21 -9.42 -12.85
C PHE A 110 -15.43 -10.30 -12.52
N LEU A 111 -15.18 -11.52 -12.02
CA LEU A 111 -16.24 -12.47 -11.69
C LEU A 111 -17.02 -12.08 -10.43
N ASN A 112 -16.32 -11.57 -9.41
CA ASN A 112 -16.90 -11.32 -8.09
C ASN A 112 -17.35 -9.87 -7.85
N TYR A 113 -17.03 -8.92 -8.74
CA TYR A 113 -17.46 -7.53 -8.59
C TYR A 113 -18.98 -7.42 -8.76
N LYS A 114 -19.67 -7.14 -7.65
CA LYS A 114 -21.14 -7.05 -7.59
C LYS A 114 -21.66 -5.61 -7.53
N GLY A 115 -20.78 -4.61 -7.57
CA GLY A 115 -21.10 -3.17 -7.54
C GLY A 115 -21.67 -2.63 -6.23
N ARG A 116 -22.50 -3.40 -5.55
CA ARG A 116 -23.15 -3.00 -4.29
C ARG A 116 -22.27 -3.12 -3.04
N TYR A 117 -21.13 -3.82 -3.11
CA TYR A 117 -20.28 -4.13 -1.96
C TYR A 117 -18.91 -3.42 -2.02
N ARG A 118 -18.82 -2.29 -1.30
CA ARG A 118 -17.69 -1.64 -0.58
C ARG A 118 -16.23 -1.96 -0.98
N ARG A 119 -15.90 -2.18 -2.25
CA ARG A 119 -14.51 -2.33 -2.70
C ARG A 119 -14.24 -1.51 -3.96
N PRO A 120 -14.36 -0.17 -3.88
CA PRO A 120 -14.04 0.70 -5.01
C PRO A 120 -12.60 0.51 -5.50
N ASP A 121 -11.68 0.10 -4.63
CA ASP A 121 -10.27 -0.15 -4.99
C ASP A 121 -10.07 -1.30 -5.97
N ASP A 122 -10.99 -2.26 -6.02
CA ASP A 122 -10.91 -3.35 -7.00
C ASP A 122 -10.97 -2.77 -8.44
N LEU A 123 -11.70 -1.68 -8.66
CA LEU A 123 -11.74 -1.00 -9.97
C LEU A 123 -10.46 -0.25 -10.27
N TYR A 124 -9.85 0.37 -9.25
CA TYR A 124 -8.55 1.02 -9.39
C TYR A 124 -7.43 0.02 -9.70
N VAL A 125 -7.43 -1.13 -9.02
CA VAL A 125 -6.55 -2.26 -9.32
C VAL A 125 -6.69 -2.71 -10.77
N MET A 126 -7.93 -2.85 -11.26
CA MET A 126 -8.16 -3.21 -12.66
C MET A 126 -7.58 -2.18 -13.63
N TRP A 127 -7.81 -0.89 -13.35
CA TRP A 127 -7.33 0.20 -14.17
C TRP A 127 -5.80 0.30 -14.25
N ARG A 128 -5.11 0.11 -13.11
CA ARG A 128 -3.65 0.27 -13.05
C ARG A 128 -2.89 -0.96 -13.59
N SER A 129 -3.45 -2.16 -13.44
CA SER A 129 -2.69 -3.41 -13.59
C SER A 129 -3.01 -4.21 -14.86
N PHE A 130 -4.22 -4.14 -15.43
CA PHE A 130 -4.71 -5.20 -16.33
C PHE A 130 -5.22 -4.77 -17.70
N GLY A 131 -4.97 -3.51 -18.08
CA GLY A 131 -5.40 -2.98 -19.38
C GLY A 131 -6.90 -2.72 -19.44
N ASP A 132 -7.33 -2.07 -20.53
CA ASP A 132 -8.67 -1.48 -20.60
C ASP A 132 -9.76 -2.52 -20.85
N ASP A 133 -9.43 -3.68 -21.42
CA ASP A 133 -10.40 -4.73 -21.80
C ASP A 133 -11.26 -5.22 -20.63
N ALA A 134 -10.65 -5.45 -19.47
CA ALA A 134 -11.37 -5.95 -18.30
C ALA A 134 -12.30 -4.88 -17.70
N LEU A 135 -11.87 -3.61 -17.71
CA LEU A 135 -12.71 -2.47 -17.32
C LEU A 135 -13.85 -2.25 -18.32
N ILE A 136 -13.57 -2.35 -19.62
CA ILE A 136 -14.57 -2.26 -20.70
C ILE A 136 -15.60 -3.37 -20.54
N ALA A 137 -15.17 -4.61 -20.29
CA ALA A 137 -16.08 -5.73 -20.05
C ALA A 137 -16.98 -5.52 -18.82
N LEU A 138 -16.44 -4.94 -17.73
CA LEU A 138 -17.25 -4.54 -16.57
C LEU A 138 -18.23 -3.42 -16.91
N ALA A 139 -17.81 -2.41 -17.67
CA ALA A 139 -18.69 -1.31 -18.09
C ALA A 139 -19.83 -1.78 -19.00
N ILE A 140 -19.56 -2.70 -19.93
CA ILE A 140 -20.58 -3.36 -20.76
C ILE A 140 -21.57 -4.12 -19.86
N ARG A 141 -21.08 -4.83 -18.83
CA ARG A 141 -21.93 -5.52 -17.86
C ARG A 141 -22.82 -4.54 -17.09
N TRP A 142 -22.32 -3.37 -16.70
CA TRP A 142 -23.13 -2.32 -16.05
C TRP A 142 -24.21 -1.76 -16.98
N GLN A 143 -23.87 -1.44 -18.23
CA GLN A 143 -24.84 -0.96 -19.23
C GLN A 143 -25.93 -1.99 -19.50
N ASN A 144 -25.56 -3.26 -19.65
CA ASN A 144 -26.51 -4.34 -19.88
C ASN A 144 -27.45 -4.58 -18.70
N ARG A 145 -26.98 -4.41 -17.45
CA ARG A 145 -27.85 -4.44 -16.26
C ARG A 145 -28.88 -3.31 -16.30
N LYS A 146 -28.47 -2.08 -16.64
CA LYS A 146 -29.36 -0.93 -16.78
C LYS A 146 -30.39 -1.14 -17.89
N ALA A 147 -29.97 -1.65 -19.05
CA ALA A 147 -30.83 -1.90 -20.22
C ALA A 147 -31.81 -3.07 -20.03
N GLN A 148 -31.38 -4.19 -19.43
CA GLN A 148 -32.26 -5.32 -19.12
C GLN A 148 -33.32 -4.97 -18.07
N TRP A 149 -33.01 -4.06 -17.15
CA TRP A 149 -33.92 -3.67 -16.08
C TRP A 149 -34.87 -2.53 -16.48
N LEU A 150 -34.45 -1.59 -17.33
CA LEU A 150 -35.37 -0.62 -17.97
C LEU A 150 -36.48 -1.31 -18.78
N ARG A 151 -36.27 -2.56 -19.22
CA ARG A 151 -37.30 -3.42 -19.84
C ARG A 151 -38.23 -4.12 -18.84
N LYS A 152 -37.92 -4.14 -17.54
CA LYS A 152 -38.68 -4.80 -16.46
C LYS A 152 -39.15 -3.77 -15.42
N THR A 153 -40.00 -2.83 -15.85
CA THR A 153 -40.54 -1.76 -15.00
C THR A 153 -41.56 -2.27 -13.98
N LEU A 154 -41.21 -2.20 -12.68
CA LEU A 154 -42.15 -1.98 -11.57
C LEU A 154 -41.72 -0.70 -10.83
N PRO A 155 -42.61 0.27 -10.58
CA PRO A 155 -42.27 1.52 -9.91
C PRO A 155 -42.08 1.26 -8.41
N GLY A 156 -40.87 1.49 -7.88
CA GLY A 156 -40.61 1.43 -6.43
C GLY A 156 -39.26 0.85 -6.00
N VAL A 157 -38.55 0.13 -6.89
CA VAL A 157 -37.27 -0.55 -6.59
C VAL A 157 -36.06 0.26 -7.08
N PHE A 158 -36.16 1.59 -7.07
CA PHE A 158 -35.12 2.49 -7.62
C PHE A 158 -33.90 2.66 -6.69
N LYS A 159 -33.97 2.24 -5.43
CA LYS A 159 -32.87 2.43 -4.45
C LYS A 159 -31.70 1.45 -4.59
N ASP A 160 -31.85 0.37 -5.34
CA ASP A 160 -30.93 -0.78 -5.28
C ASP A 160 -29.88 -0.83 -6.41
N MET A 161 -29.84 0.15 -7.31
CA MET A 161 -29.00 0.15 -8.53
C MET A 161 -28.35 1.51 -8.87
N ALA A 162 -28.18 2.40 -7.89
CA ALA A 162 -27.28 3.53 -8.11
C ALA A 162 -25.84 3.00 -8.24
N MET A 163 -25.16 3.34 -9.34
CA MET A 163 -23.70 3.23 -9.37
C MET A 163 -23.18 4.07 -8.21
N THR A 164 -22.24 3.52 -7.44
CA THR A 164 -21.45 4.31 -6.49
C THR A 164 -20.70 5.41 -7.24
N GLU A 165 -20.29 6.48 -6.56
CA GLU A 165 -19.61 7.58 -7.26
C GLU A 165 -18.29 7.10 -7.91
N VAL A 166 -17.61 6.12 -7.32
CA VAL A 166 -16.41 5.52 -7.91
C VAL A 166 -16.74 4.63 -9.13
N GLU A 167 -17.83 3.85 -9.09
CA GLU A 167 -18.28 3.12 -10.28
C GLU A 167 -18.62 4.05 -11.43
N LEU A 168 -19.19 5.23 -11.14
CA LEU A 168 -19.46 6.27 -12.13
C LEU A 168 -18.18 6.70 -12.84
N LEU A 169 -17.12 6.99 -12.06
CA LEU A 169 -15.81 7.34 -12.58
C LEU A 169 -15.28 6.24 -13.52
N PHE A 170 -15.18 5.00 -13.05
CA PHE A 170 -14.63 3.91 -13.87
C PHE A 170 -15.52 3.50 -15.04
N HIS A 171 -16.83 3.78 -14.97
CA HIS A 171 -17.71 3.67 -16.12
C HIS A 171 -17.34 4.70 -17.19
N GLY A 172 -17.09 5.95 -16.77
CA GLY A 172 -16.60 7.01 -17.64
C GLY A 172 -15.26 6.67 -18.28
N VAL A 173 -14.32 6.17 -17.48
CA VAL A 173 -13.01 5.66 -17.94
C VAL A 173 -13.17 4.59 -19.01
N ALA A 174 -13.97 3.57 -18.76
CA ALA A 174 -14.17 2.48 -19.71
C ALA A 174 -14.83 2.96 -21.02
N LEU A 175 -15.77 3.91 -20.95
CA LEU A 175 -16.36 4.52 -22.15
C LEU A 175 -15.33 5.32 -22.94
N PHE A 176 -14.47 6.08 -22.25
CA PHE A 176 -13.39 6.84 -22.86
C PHE A 176 -12.43 5.91 -23.61
N GLU A 177 -11.95 4.86 -22.94
CA GLU A 177 -11.01 3.88 -23.53
C GLU A 177 -11.63 3.07 -24.68
N ASN A 178 -12.96 2.89 -24.68
CA ASN A 178 -13.69 2.27 -25.78
C ASN A 178 -14.06 3.26 -26.92
N GLY A 179 -13.44 4.44 -26.96
CA GLY A 179 -13.62 5.45 -28.02
C GLY A 179 -14.89 6.30 -27.90
N GLN A 180 -15.70 6.14 -26.84
CA GLN A 180 -16.85 7.00 -26.55
C GLN A 180 -16.45 8.19 -25.68
N THR A 181 -15.42 8.93 -26.12
CA THR A 181 -14.73 9.99 -25.36
C THR A 181 -15.69 10.98 -24.70
N GLN A 182 -16.65 11.55 -25.45
CA GLN A 182 -17.59 12.55 -24.90
C GLN A 182 -18.47 11.97 -23.78
N ASN A 183 -19.03 10.78 -23.97
CA ASN A 183 -19.83 10.11 -22.94
C ASN A 183 -18.98 9.76 -21.72
N GLY A 184 -17.75 9.29 -21.95
CA GLY A 184 -16.81 9.00 -20.87
C GLY A 184 -16.50 10.23 -20.03
N MET A 185 -16.16 11.34 -20.69
CA MET A 185 -15.82 12.59 -20.02
C MET A 185 -17.00 13.23 -19.29
N MET A 186 -18.25 13.00 -19.69
CA MET A 186 -19.41 13.41 -18.90
C MET A 186 -19.38 12.79 -17.50
N PHE A 187 -19.10 11.49 -17.38
CA PHE A 187 -19.05 10.79 -16.10
C PHE A 187 -17.80 11.14 -15.29
N VAL A 188 -16.64 11.27 -15.95
CA VAL A 188 -15.40 11.72 -15.29
C VAL A 188 -15.57 13.13 -14.73
N GLY A 189 -16.16 14.05 -15.52
CA GLY A 189 -16.44 15.42 -15.09
C GLY A 189 -17.44 15.49 -13.94
N GLU A 190 -18.49 14.68 -13.97
CA GLU A 190 -19.44 14.54 -12.86
C GLU A 190 -18.74 14.12 -11.57
N PHE A 191 -17.82 13.15 -11.63
CA PHE A 191 -17.02 12.75 -10.48
C PHE A 191 -16.15 13.88 -9.93
N ILE A 192 -15.41 14.57 -10.80
CA ILE A 192 -14.54 15.70 -10.42
C ILE A 192 -15.36 16.80 -9.74
N ASN A 193 -16.50 17.17 -10.32
CA ASN A 193 -17.27 18.32 -9.85
C ASN A 193 -18.04 18.05 -8.56
N ASN A 194 -18.52 16.82 -8.35
CA ASN A 194 -19.49 16.54 -7.28
C ASN A 194 -19.00 15.55 -6.22
N TYR A 195 -17.98 14.74 -6.51
CA TYR A 195 -17.69 13.56 -5.68
C TYR A 195 -16.22 13.41 -5.28
N GLN A 196 -15.27 14.05 -5.96
CA GLN A 196 -13.83 13.84 -5.70
C GLN A 196 -13.40 14.08 -4.24
N HIS A 197 -14.07 14.97 -3.52
CA HIS A 197 -13.74 15.32 -2.13
C HIS A 197 -14.25 14.30 -1.10
N HIS A 198 -15.08 13.34 -1.52
CA HIS A 198 -15.65 12.31 -0.63
C HIS A 198 -14.87 11.00 -0.66
N HIS A 199 -13.87 10.89 -1.54
CA HIS A 199 -13.19 9.65 -1.85
C HIS A 199 -11.67 9.79 -1.70
N GLU A 200 -10.99 8.66 -1.61
CA GLU A 200 -9.54 8.61 -1.50
C GLU A 200 -8.86 9.26 -2.72
N MET A 201 -7.68 9.87 -2.48
CA MET A 201 -7.00 10.73 -3.44
C MET A 201 -6.68 10.02 -4.77
N HIS A 202 -6.45 8.69 -4.75
CA HIS A 202 -6.10 7.97 -5.96
C HIS A 202 -7.22 7.96 -6.99
N PHE A 203 -8.49 7.99 -6.59
CA PHE A 203 -9.61 8.09 -7.53
C PHE A 203 -9.63 9.46 -8.23
N SER A 204 -9.35 10.52 -7.48
CA SER A 204 -9.14 11.86 -8.04
C SER A 204 -7.96 11.88 -8.99
N GLY A 205 -6.87 11.16 -8.67
CA GLY A 205 -5.73 10.98 -9.57
C GLY A 205 -6.11 10.33 -10.91
N VAL A 206 -6.95 9.28 -10.90
CA VAL A 206 -7.51 8.68 -12.12
C VAL A 206 -8.36 9.69 -12.90
N ALA A 207 -9.26 10.40 -12.23
CA ALA A 207 -10.14 11.36 -12.91
C ALA A 207 -9.32 12.48 -13.61
N HIS A 208 -8.32 13.04 -12.92
CA HIS A 208 -7.41 14.02 -13.49
C HIS A 208 -6.59 13.45 -14.66
N PHE A 209 -6.20 12.16 -14.64
CA PHE A 209 -5.50 11.54 -15.77
C PHE A 209 -6.34 11.60 -17.06
N TYR A 210 -7.64 11.34 -16.99
CA TYR A 210 -8.52 11.42 -18.16
C TYR A 210 -8.87 12.87 -18.52
N TRP A 211 -9.03 13.75 -17.53
CA TRP A 211 -9.19 15.18 -17.78
C TRP A 211 -7.99 15.78 -18.54
N TYR A 212 -6.79 15.36 -18.20
CA TYR A 212 -5.57 15.68 -18.94
C TYR A 212 -5.66 15.29 -20.42
N GLN A 213 -6.13 14.06 -20.72
CA GLN A 213 -6.24 13.60 -22.10
C GLN A 213 -7.23 14.44 -22.91
N GLU A 214 -8.35 14.82 -22.31
CA GLU A 214 -9.35 15.70 -22.91
C GLU A 214 -8.79 17.11 -23.18
N LEU A 215 -8.12 17.72 -22.20
CA LEU A 215 -7.48 19.03 -22.38
C LEU A 215 -6.43 19.00 -23.50
N LYS A 216 -5.66 17.92 -23.58
CA LYS A 216 -4.69 17.72 -24.66
C LYS A 216 -5.36 17.61 -26.02
N ALA A 217 -6.46 16.87 -26.13
CA ALA A 217 -7.24 16.77 -27.36
C ALA A 217 -7.82 18.12 -27.81
N GLN A 218 -8.12 19.02 -26.86
CA GLN A 218 -8.56 20.39 -27.12
C GLN A 218 -7.41 21.37 -27.44
N GLY A 219 -6.15 20.93 -27.42
CA GLY A 219 -4.98 21.77 -27.68
C GLY A 219 -4.55 22.65 -26.49
N LYS A 220 -5.09 22.43 -25.28
CA LYS A 220 -4.78 23.21 -24.07
C LYS A 220 -3.55 22.64 -23.34
N GLN A 221 -2.39 22.71 -23.98
CA GLN A 221 -1.18 22.00 -23.53
C GLN A 221 -0.71 22.36 -22.11
N GLU A 222 -0.68 23.64 -21.76
CA GLU A 222 -0.20 24.08 -20.43
C GLU A 222 -1.12 23.60 -19.30
N GLU A 223 -2.45 23.76 -19.46
CA GLU A 223 -3.46 23.26 -18.53
C GLU A 223 -3.38 21.72 -18.41
N ALA A 224 -3.23 21.03 -19.55
CA ALA A 224 -3.09 19.58 -19.59
C ALA A 224 -1.87 19.12 -18.76
N ILE A 225 -0.71 19.75 -18.94
CA ILE A 225 0.50 19.42 -18.18
C ILE A 225 0.30 19.62 -16.67
N ALA A 226 -0.33 20.73 -16.27
CA ALA A 226 -0.60 20.99 -14.85
C ALA A 226 -1.50 19.90 -14.24
N VAL A 227 -2.55 19.50 -14.96
CA VAL A 227 -3.47 18.44 -14.54
C VAL A 227 -2.77 17.07 -14.48
N LEU A 228 -1.87 16.76 -15.43
CA LEU A 228 -1.13 15.51 -15.40
C LEU A 228 -0.16 15.43 -14.20
N LYS A 229 0.50 16.54 -13.85
CA LYS A 229 1.32 16.64 -12.64
C LYS A 229 0.50 16.38 -11.39
N GLU A 230 -0.68 16.99 -11.29
CA GLU A 230 -1.59 16.79 -10.16
C GLU A 230 -2.12 15.35 -10.10
N SER A 231 -2.46 14.76 -11.26
CA SER A 231 -2.82 13.34 -11.36
C SER A 231 -1.72 12.43 -10.81
N TYR A 232 -0.45 12.69 -11.17
CA TYR A 232 0.68 11.91 -10.65
C TYR A 232 0.89 12.11 -9.15
N ARG A 233 0.72 13.34 -8.65
CA ARG A 233 0.80 13.64 -7.21
C ARG A 233 -0.26 12.88 -6.42
N LEU A 234 -1.48 12.78 -6.94
CA LEU A 234 -2.61 12.11 -6.31
C LEU A 234 -2.57 10.58 -6.45
N ALA A 235 -2.01 10.06 -7.55
CA ALA A 235 -1.94 8.63 -7.87
C ALA A 235 -0.62 8.28 -8.60
N PRO A 236 0.50 8.07 -7.89
CA PRO A 236 1.81 7.86 -8.50
C PRO A 236 2.01 6.42 -9.05
N VAL A 237 1.11 5.94 -9.90
CA VAL A 237 1.18 4.60 -10.50
C VAL A 237 1.91 4.58 -11.84
N ASP A 238 2.43 3.40 -12.21
CA ASP A 238 3.17 3.16 -13.46
C ASP A 238 2.45 3.66 -14.73
N ARG A 239 1.11 3.60 -14.76
CA ARG A 239 0.31 4.07 -15.89
C ARG A 239 0.46 5.58 -16.08
N ILE A 240 0.36 6.36 -15.00
CA ILE A 240 0.52 7.82 -15.01
C ILE A 240 2.00 8.20 -15.18
N LYS A 241 2.92 7.51 -14.48
CA LYS A 241 4.36 7.72 -14.60
C LYS A 241 4.83 7.57 -16.04
N ARG A 242 4.42 6.50 -16.74
CA ARG A 242 4.75 6.31 -18.16
C ARG A 242 4.28 7.48 -19.02
N LYS A 243 3.11 8.04 -18.72
CA LYS A 243 2.60 9.21 -19.43
C LYS A 243 3.43 10.46 -19.14
N MET A 244 3.79 10.72 -17.88
CA MET A 244 4.69 11.83 -17.49
C MET A 244 6.03 11.77 -18.26
N VAL A 245 6.62 10.58 -18.36
CA VAL A 245 7.87 10.35 -19.13
C VAL A 245 7.67 10.64 -20.63
N LEU A 246 6.57 10.15 -21.22
CA LEU A 246 6.26 10.40 -22.63
C LEU A 246 6.02 11.87 -22.95
N GLU A 247 5.54 12.66 -21.99
CA GLU A 247 5.39 14.12 -22.12
C GLU A 247 6.68 14.89 -21.82
N GLY A 248 7.79 14.21 -21.50
CA GLY A 248 9.06 14.85 -21.15
C GLY A 248 9.03 15.63 -19.84
N LEU A 249 8.07 15.33 -18.96
CA LEU A 249 7.91 16.01 -17.66
C LEU A 249 8.72 15.35 -16.55
N MET A 250 9.20 14.14 -16.78
CA MET A 250 9.98 13.32 -15.86
C MET A 250 11.02 12.51 -16.63
N GLY A 251 12.20 12.36 -16.05
CA GLY A 251 13.14 11.31 -16.38
C GLY A 251 12.56 9.92 -16.11
N ILE A 252 13.12 8.89 -16.73
CA ILE A 252 12.69 7.49 -16.53
C ILE A 252 12.83 7.09 -15.03
N ASP A 253 13.80 7.70 -14.34
CA ASP A 253 14.14 7.43 -12.94
C ASP A 253 13.63 8.48 -11.94
N ASP A 254 12.93 9.53 -12.40
CA ASP A 254 12.33 10.48 -11.48
C ASP A 254 11.25 9.72 -10.67
N GLN A 255 11.50 9.55 -9.38
CA GLN A 255 10.47 9.21 -8.41
C GLN A 255 9.97 10.54 -7.82
N VAL A 256 8.80 10.54 -7.18
CA VAL A 256 8.46 11.63 -6.26
C VAL A 256 9.59 11.67 -5.25
N GLU A 257 10.50 12.65 -5.36
CA GLU A 257 11.67 12.71 -4.49
C GLU A 257 11.18 12.82 -3.06
N ALA A 258 11.42 11.76 -2.28
CA ALA A 258 11.30 11.80 -0.84
C ALA A 258 12.25 12.91 -0.36
N LYS A 259 11.67 14.05 0.03
CA LYS A 259 12.39 15.34 0.12
C LYS A 259 13.55 15.29 1.09
N ARG A 260 13.54 14.35 2.04
CA ARG A 260 14.45 14.31 3.17
C ARG A 260 15.34 13.07 3.20
N ILE A 261 15.15 12.07 2.32
CA ILE A 261 16.03 10.89 2.31
C ILE A 261 17.50 11.33 2.11
N GLY A 262 18.38 10.87 3.00
CA GLY A 262 19.80 11.23 3.03
C GLY A 262 20.12 12.51 3.80
N HIS A 263 19.11 13.25 4.28
CA HIS A 263 19.28 14.45 5.09
C HIS A 263 19.01 14.17 6.58
N PRO A 264 19.61 14.96 7.49
CA PRO A 264 19.23 14.93 8.90
C PRO A 264 17.75 15.24 9.09
N PHE A 265 17.12 14.59 10.07
CA PHE A 265 15.77 14.93 10.50
C PHE A 265 15.74 16.41 10.95
N PRO A 266 14.74 17.22 10.54
CA PRO A 266 14.84 18.68 10.59
C PRO A 266 14.77 19.27 12.00
N LEU A 267 14.40 18.48 13.01
CA LEU A 267 14.17 18.94 14.37
C LEU A 267 14.58 17.88 15.39
N ASN A 268 15.42 18.27 16.35
CA ASN A 268 15.64 17.47 17.56
C ASN A 268 14.55 17.80 18.59
N TYR A 269 13.43 17.10 18.53
CA TYR A 269 12.29 17.38 19.41
C TYR A 269 12.52 16.87 20.83
N GLN A 270 11.86 17.55 21.78
CA GLN A 270 11.70 17.13 23.17
C GLN A 270 10.23 17.30 23.52
N LEU A 271 9.50 16.18 23.57
CA LEU A 271 8.05 16.19 23.73
C LEU A 271 7.63 15.33 24.92
N PRO A 272 6.60 15.73 25.68
CA PRO A 272 6.06 14.90 26.75
C PRO A 272 5.36 13.66 26.18
N MET A 273 5.52 12.52 26.85
CA MET A 273 4.67 11.36 26.58
C MET A 273 3.23 11.69 26.96
N LEU A 274 2.29 11.35 26.08
CA LEU A 274 0.87 11.63 26.25
C LEU A 274 0.32 11.00 27.55
N ASN A 275 0.71 9.76 27.83
CA ASN A 275 0.27 8.99 28.99
C ASN A 275 1.10 9.21 30.27
N ARG A 276 2.26 9.86 30.19
CA ARG A 276 3.20 10.10 31.30
C ARG A 276 3.92 11.45 31.10
N ARG A 277 3.23 12.53 31.44
CA ARG A 277 3.66 13.88 31.03
C ARG A 277 4.90 14.41 31.74
N ASP A 278 5.21 13.84 32.88
CA ASP A 278 6.46 14.03 33.59
C ASP A 278 7.64 13.36 32.86
N THR A 279 7.35 12.45 31.92
CA THR A 279 8.35 11.82 31.05
C THR A 279 8.46 12.60 29.75
N ILE A 280 9.61 13.23 29.53
CA ILE A 280 9.97 13.88 28.27
C ILE A 280 10.77 12.88 27.44
N VAL A 281 10.43 12.76 26.16
CA VAL A 281 11.20 11.97 25.18
C VAL A 281 11.95 12.93 24.29
N SER A 282 13.28 12.80 24.24
CA SER A 282 14.16 13.52 23.32
C SER A 282 14.55 12.63 22.15
N LEU A 283 14.51 13.19 20.93
CA LEU A 283 15.01 12.49 19.75
C LEU A 283 16.50 12.17 19.88
N SER A 284 17.34 13.14 20.29
CA SER A 284 18.78 12.89 20.43
C SER A 284 19.12 11.82 21.47
N GLU A 285 18.43 11.81 22.61
CA GLU A 285 18.65 10.77 23.63
C GLU A 285 18.28 9.38 23.08
N TYR A 286 17.17 9.29 22.35
CA TYR A 286 16.77 8.03 21.71
C TYR A 286 17.78 7.57 20.66
N LEU A 287 18.30 8.50 19.84
CA LEU A 287 19.29 8.20 18.81
C LEU A 287 20.64 7.75 19.40
N ASP A 288 21.06 8.34 20.52
CA ASP A 288 22.30 7.98 21.22
C ASP A 288 22.26 6.54 21.80
N GLU A 289 21.06 6.00 22.03
CA GLU A 289 20.83 4.62 22.49
C GLU A 289 20.81 3.60 21.34
N LEU A 290 20.72 4.03 20.09
CA LEU A 290 20.65 3.12 18.94
C LEU A 290 22.03 2.56 18.57
N GLU A 291 22.04 1.27 18.27
CA GLU A 291 23.17 0.64 17.59
C GLU A 291 23.23 1.07 16.11
N ASP A 292 24.39 0.93 15.47
CA ASP A 292 24.66 1.46 14.12
C ASP A 292 23.75 0.88 13.00
N HIS A 293 23.24 -0.32 13.24
CA HIS A 293 22.36 -1.10 12.39
C HIS A 293 20.89 -0.97 12.80
N GLN A 294 20.60 -0.25 13.88
CA GLN A 294 19.24 -0.02 14.32
C GLN A 294 18.64 1.23 13.65
N LEU A 295 17.33 1.15 13.48
CA LEU A 295 16.48 2.16 12.89
C LEU A 295 15.39 2.53 13.89
N MET A 296 15.03 3.81 13.96
CA MET A 296 13.84 4.26 14.65
C MET A 296 12.81 4.82 13.68
N ILE A 297 11.54 4.77 14.05
CA ILE A 297 10.45 5.31 13.25
C ILE A 297 9.89 6.55 13.93
N VAL A 298 9.64 7.60 13.15
CA VAL A 298 8.90 8.79 13.57
C VAL A 298 7.65 8.87 12.73
N CYS A 299 6.47 8.81 13.38
CA CYS A 299 5.17 8.91 12.74
C CYS A 299 4.48 10.20 13.19
N ALA A 300 4.34 11.18 12.29
CA ALA A 300 3.70 12.45 12.55
C ALA A 300 2.25 12.45 12.02
N LEU A 301 1.29 12.79 12.89
CA LEU A 301 -0.15 12.74 12.61
C LEU A 301 -0.81 14.12 12.50
N GLY A 302 -0.03 15.19 12.65
CA GLY A 302 -0.56 16.55 12.71
C GLY A 302 -1.52 16.74 13.89
N GLY A 303 -2.68 17.36 13.63
CA GLY A 303 -3.62 17.78 14.68
C GLY A 303 -4.53 16.68 15.24
N TYR A 304 -4.60 15.49 14.65
CA TYR A 304 -5.52 14.44 15.11
C TYR A 304 -4.89 13.04 15.02
N ARG A 305 -5.03 12.26 16.10
CA ARG A 305 -4.36 10.96 16.23
C ARG A 305 -5.17 9.79 15.67
N SER A 306 -6.48 9.78 15.91
CA SER A 306 -7.35 8.66 15.55
C SER A 306 -7.71 8.68 14.06
N ASN A 307 -6.93 7.99 13.23
CA ASN A 307 -7.22 7.85 11.81
C ASN A 307 -6.90 6.44 11.29
N GLY A 308 -7.66 6.01 10.28
CA GLY A 308 -7.54 4.65 9.72
C GLY A 308 -6.14 4.31 9.19
N PRO A 309 -5.47 5.19 8.42
CA PRO A 309 -4.11 4.96 7.97
C PRO A 309 -3.09 4.75 9.10
N TYR A 310 -3.18 5.51 10.19
CA TYR A 310 -2.34 5.32 11.38
C TYR A 310 -2.58 3.97 12.04
N ASP A 311 -3.84 3.57 12.24
CA ASP A 311 -4.16 2.26 12.80
C ASP A 311 -3.63 1.11 11.93
N GLN A 312 -3.69 1.26 10.60
CA GLN A 312 -3.10 0.31 9.67
C GLN A 312 -1.58 0.26 9.80
N PHE A 313 -0.91 1.42 9.84
CA PHE A 313 0.54 1.52 10.06
C PHE A 313 0.97 0.78 11.33
N VAL A 314 0.33 1.04 12.48
CA VAL A 314 0.70 0.41 13.76
C VAL A 314 0.55 -1.10 13.67
N ARG A 315 -0.56 -1.61 13.12
CA ARG A 315 -0.79 -3.05 12.92
C ARG A 315 0.23 -3.69 11.98
N SER A 316 0.65 -2.98 10.94
CA SER A 316 1.74 -3.43 10.06
C SER A 316 3.08 -3.44 10.79
N TYR A 317 3.36 -2.44 11.62
CA TYR A 317 4.61 -2.35 12.37
C TYR A 317 4.75 -3.46 13.44
N ILE A 318 3.66 -3.84 14.12
CA ILE A 318 3.62 -5.00 15.04
C ILE A 318 4.19 -6.24 14.38
N GLN A 319 3.74 -6.53 13.15
CA GLN A 319 4.17 -7.71 12.41
C GLN A 319 5.63 -7.62 11.98
N VAL A 320 6.08 -6.42 11.59
CA VAL A 320 7.47 -6.19 11.18
C VAL A 320 8.42 -6.36 12.35
N LYS A 321 8.15 -5.72 13.50
CA LYS A 321 9.02 -5.80 14.70
C LYS A 321 9.18 -7.23 15.18
N GLN A 322 8.15 -8.05 15.07
CA GLN A 322 8.18 -9.45 15.46
C GLN A 322 9.35 -10.23 14.80
N TYR A 323 9.67 -9.95 13.53
CA TYR A 323 10.73 -10.65 12.80
C TYR A 323 11.99 -9.81 12.55
N PHE A 324 11.84 -8.49 12.46
CA PHE A 324 12.90 -7.54 12.11
C PHE A 324 13.28 -6.64 13.31
N GLY A 325 12.95 -7.06 14.53
CA GLY A 325 13.12 -6.24 15.72
C GLY A 325 14.56 -6.02 16.18
N ASP A 326 15.50 -6.75 15.58
CA ASP A 326 16.94 -6.49 15.68
C ASP A 326 17.38 -5.25 14.88
N VAL A 327 16.62 -4.86 13.85
CA VAL A 327 16.87 -3.65 13.04
C VAL A 327 15.94 -2.52 13.44
N PHE A 328 14.63 -2.75 13.57
CA PHE A 328 13.70 -1.67 13.93
C PHE A 328 13.56 -1.57 15.45
N SER A 329 14.16 -0.57 16.09
CA SER A 329 14.23 -0.45 17.56
C SER A 329 12.89 -0.06 18.20
N GLY A 330 12.22 0.97 17.66
CA GLY A 330 10.94 1.46 18.18
C GLY A 330 10.34 2.58 17.33
N VAL A 331 9.23 3.13 17.81
CA VAL A 331 8.47 4.18 17.11
C VAL A 331 8.05 5.30 18.06
N ASN A 332 8.27 6.53 17.63
CA ASN A 332 7.72 7.74 18.22
C ASN A 332 6.54 8.20 17.37
N VAL A 333 5.34 8.19 17.93
CA VAL A 333 4.12 8.70 17.31
C VAL A 333 3.86 10.10 17.86
N ILE A 334 3.73 11.10 17.00
CA ILE A 334 3.64 12.51 17.38
C ILE A 334 2.30 13.06 16.89
N ALA A 335 1.50 13.58 17.81
CA ALA A 335 0.20 14.16 17.51
C ALA A 335 -0.11 15.38 18.39
N GLY A 336 -0.87 16.34 17.85
CA GLY A 336 -1.40 17.49 18.58
C GLY A 336 -2.70 17.21 19.35
N ASP A 337 -3.24 15.99 19.25
CA ASP A 337 -4.43 15.59 20.00
C ASP A 337 -4.07 15.19 21.44
N TYR A 338 -4.82 15.74 22.38
CA TYR A 338 -4.65 15.55 23.82
C TYR A 338 -5.47 14.38 24.38
N ASN A 339 -6.22 13.66 23.55
CA ASN A 339 -6.97 12.49 23.99
C ASN A 339 -6.02 11.42 24.57
N ASN A 340 -6.08 11.17 25.88
CA ASN A 340 -5.19 10.23 26.56
C ASN A 340 -5.59 8.74 26.35
N ASP A 341 -6.72 8.46 25.70
CA ASP A 341 -7.17 7.08 25.49
C ASP A 341 -6.39 6.42 24.37
N TRP A 342 -5.75 5.29 24.63
CA TRP A 342 -5.09 4.52 23.58
C TRP A 342 -6.06 4.05 22.51
N THR A 343 -5.66 4.17 21.24
CA THR A 343 -6.37 3.52 20.15
C THR A 343 -6.31 1.99 20.32
N GLU A 344 -7.12 1.25 19.58
CA GLU A 344 -7.08 -0.20 19.62
C GLU A 344 -5.72 -0.73 19.12
N SER A 345 -5.21 -0.17 18.03
CA SER A 345 -3.91 -0.55 17.45
C SER A 345 -2.74 -0.26 18.39
N GLU A 346 -2.77 0.87 19.11
CA GLU A 346 -1.75 1.19 20.12
C GLU A 346 -1.76 0.22 21.30
N ARG A 347 -2.94 -0.19 21.76
CA ARG A 347 -3.07 -1.20 22.82
C ARG A 347 -2.51 -2.55 22.38
N GLU A 348 -2.79 -2.95 21.15
CA GLU A 348 -2.19 -4.15 20.56
C GLU A 348 -0.67 -4.03 20.50
N ALA A 349 -0.15 -2.90 20.04
CA ALA A 349 1.29 -2.65 19.99
C ALA A 349 1.98 -2.81 21.34
N ILE A 350 1.42 -2.19 22.39
CA ILE A 350 1.94 -2.30 23.76
C ILE A 350 1.84 -3.74 24.25
N ALA A 351 0.74 -4.43 23.99
CA ALA A 351 0.55 -5.83 24.38
C ALA A 351 1.54 -6.78 23.69
N SER A 352 1.94 -6.47 22.45
CA SER A 352 2.98 -7.17 21.69
C SER A 352 4.41 -6.80 22.11
N GLY A 353 4.58 -5.93 23.12
CA GLY A 353 5.89 -5.52 23.63
C GLY A 353 6.63 -4.54 22.71
N LEU A 354 5.92 -3.85 21.81
CA LEU A 354 6.52 -2.80 21.00
C LEU A 354 6.96 -1.60 21.86
N ASN A 355 8.14 -1.06 21.57
CA ASN A 355 8.55 0.23 22.08
C ASN A 355 7.86 1.34 21.28
N VAL A 356 6.64 1.71 21.71
CA VAL A 356 5.85 2.81 21.15
C VAL A 356 5.78 3.95 22.17
N ALA A 357 6.29 5.12 21.79
CA ALA A 357 6.07 6.35 22.54
C ALA A 357 5.09 7.25 21.79
N VAL A 358 3.93 7.53 22.40
CA VAL A 358 2.99 8.53 21.87
C VAL A 358 3.28 9.86 22.55
N LEU A 359 3.67 10.85 21.74
CA LEU A 359 4.18 12.15 22.15
C LEU A 359 3.18 13.24 21.80
N TYR A 360 2.98 14.17 22.73
CA TYR A 360 2.03 15.27 22.58
C TYR A 360 2.74 16.53 22.05
N ASP A 361 2.36 16.97 20.85
CA ASP A 361 2.87 18.17 20.19
C ASP A 361 1.80 19.27 20.12
N GLU A 362 1.54 19.91 21.26
CA GLU A 362 0.50 20.95 21.41
C GLU A 362 0.65 22.10 20.42
N SER A 363 1.89 22.51 20.16
CA SER A 363 2.20 23.67 19.32
C SER A 363 2.46 23.30 17.87
N ASN A 364 2.26 22.02 17.50
CA ASN A 364 2.51 21.49 16.16
C ASN A 364 3.93 21.81 15.63
N VAL A 365 4.93 21.90 16.52
CA VAL A 365 6.30 22.30 16.13
C VAL A 365 6.94 21.26 15.20
N VAL A 366 6.60 19.98 15.38
CA VAL A 366 7.11 18.91 14.52
C VAL A 366 6.40 18.95 13.17
N GLY A 367 5.08 19.11 13.16
CA GLY A 367 4.31 19.23 11.91
C GLY A 367 4.76 20.40 11.04
N GLU A 368 5.03 21.56 11.65
CA GLU A 368 5.57 22.75 10.98
C GLU A 368 6.97 22.50 10.42
N ALA A 369 7.89 21.93 11.21
CA ALA A 369 9.26 21.64 10.76
C ALA A 369 9.32 20.62 9.62
N LEU A 370 8.36 19.70 9.58
CA LEU A 370 8.25 18.68 8.53
C LEU A 370 7.67 19.23 7.23
N GLU A 371 7.00 20.38 7.25
CA GLU A 371 6.18 20.87 6.12
C GLU A 371 5.19 19.80 5.65
N SER A 372 4.58 19.11 6.62
CA SER A 372 3.75 17.93 6.39
C SER A 372 2.59 18.23 5.43
N ALA A 373 2.47 17.42 4.37
CA ALA A 373 1.43 17.55 3.36
C ALA A 373 0.20 16.66 3.63
N GLY A 374 0.28 15.78 4.64
CA GLY A 374 -0.73 14.77 4.95
C GLY A 374 -0.46 14.08 6.28
N SER A 375 -1.29 13.12 6.66
CA SER A 375 -1.10 12.33 7.88
C SER A 375 -1.62 10.91 7.69
N PRO A 376 -0.88 9.87 8.11
CA PRO A 376 0.43 9.91 8.76
C PRO A 376 1.58 10.24 7.79
N ASP A 377 2.54 11.05 8.25
CA ASP A 377 3.87 11.15 7.64
C ASP A 377 4.85 10.30 8.44
N ILE A 378 5.45 9.30 7.79
CA ILE A 378 6.31 8.31 8.46
C ILE A 378 7.74 8.41 7.93
N TYR A 379 8.66 8.65 8.85
CA TYR A 379 10.08 8.75 8.61
C TYR A 379 10.81 7.62 9.34
N ILE A 380 11.80 7.04 8.69
CA ILE A 380 12.70 6.06 9.29
C ILE A 380 14.08 6.69 9.39
N LEU A 381 14.63 6.71 10.59
CA LEU A 381 15.92 7.34 10.90
C LEU A 381 16.94 6.27 11.26
N ASP A 382 18.20 6.47 10.88
CA ASP A 382 19.31 5.73 11.48
C ASP A 382 19.82 6.37 12.78
N TYR A 383 20.78 5.72 13.43
CA TYR A 383 21.40 6.19 14.68
C TYR A 383 22.02 7.60 14.62
N LYS A 384 22.28 8.14 13.42
CA LYS A 384 22.79 9.52 13.25
C LYS A 384 21.68 10.54 13.08
N GLY A 385 20.42 10.11 13.14
CA GLY A 385 19.26 10.95 12.86
C GLY A 385 19.11 11.29 11.37
N VAL A 386 19.74 10.54 10.47
CA VAL A 386 19.56 10.73 9.02
C VAL A 386 18.31 9.98 8.58
N VAL A 387 17.45 10.63 7.79
CA VAL A 387 16.28 10.00 7.19
C VAL A 387 16.73 9.01 6.13
N VAL A 388 16.42 7.74 6.33
CA VAL A 388 16.81 6.66 5.40
C VAL A 388 15.64 6.18 4.55
N SER A 389 14.41 6.53 4.94
CA SER A 389 13.19 6.26 4.20
C SER A 389 12.07 7.18 4.65
N GLU A 390 11.21 7.53 3.69
CA GLU A 390 9.87 8.08 3.89
C GLU A 390 8.91 7.02 3.34
N CYS A 391 8.29 6.22 4.21
CA CYS A 391 7.40 5.14 3.76
C CYS A 391 6.24 4.94 4.73
N ASP A 392 5.07 4.63 4.19
CA ASP A 392 3.82 4.40 4.92
C ASP A 392 3.74 3.01 5.59
N PHE A 393 4.78 2.19 5.47
CA PHE A 393 4.82 0.75 5.82
C PHE A 393 3.74 -0.11 5.15
N GLU A 394 3.03 0.41 4.14
CA GLU A 394 2.08 -0.40 3.39
C GLU A 394 2.77 -1.36 2.43
N ARG A 395 3.95 -0.96 1.96
CA ARG A 395 4.79 -1.68 1.03
C ARG A 395 5.83 -2.49 1.79
N ILE A 396 5.54 -3.77 1.96
CA ILE A 396 6.46 -4.72 2.61
C ILE A 396 7.82 -4.77 1.90
N SER A 397 7.85 -4.44 0.60
CA SER A 397 9.08 -4.41 -0.18
C SER A 397 10.08 -3.36 0.28
N ASP A 398 9.61 -2.18 0.67
CA ASP A 398 10.44 -1.09 1.18
C ASP A 398 11.00 -1.44 2.56
N VAL A 399 10.17 -2.04 3.42
CA VAL A 399 10.59 -2.54 4.75
C VAL A 399 11.69 -3.59 4.62
N TRP A 400 11.55 -4.52 3.68
CA TRP A 400 12.56 -5.55 3.40
C TRP A 400 13.89 -4.96 2.92
N ALA A 401 13.84 -3.98 2.02
CA ALA A 401 15.05 -3.33 1.50
C ALA A 401 15.85 -2.67 2.63
N LEU A 402 15.16 -1.99 3.56
CA LEU A 402 15.78 -1.39 4.74
C LEU A 402 16.35 -2.44 5.69
N TYR A 403 15.56 -3.46 6.00
CA TYR A 403 15.99 -4.55 6.87
C TYR A 403 17.28 -5.21 6.37
N LEU A 404 17.33 -5.59 5.09
CA LEU A 404 18.50 -6.24 4.51
C LEU A 404 19.73 -5.32 4.51
N LYS A 405 19.55 -4.03 4.19
CA LYS A 405 20.62 -3.04 4.18
C LYS A 405 21.23 -2.85 5.57
N TYR A 406 20.40 -2.73 6.60
CA TYR A 406 20.87 -2.43 7.95
C TYR A 406 21.34 -3.68 8.71
N ARG A 407 20.68 -4.83 8.51
CA ARG A 407 21.16 -6.10 9.08
C ARG A 407 22.56 -6.45 8.59
N GLN A 408 22.89 -6.18 7.33
CA GLN A 408 24.25 -6.42 6.80
C GLN A 408 25.34 -5.67 7.58
N LYS A 409 25.04 -4.48 8.14
CA LYS A 409 26.00 -3.73 8.96
C LYS A 409 26.34 -4.48 10.25
N LYS A 410 25.32 -5.01 10.93
CA LYS A 410 25.48 -5.85 12.14
C LYS A 410 26.43 -7.03 11.93
N VAL A 411 26.33 -7.69 10.77
CA VAL A 411 27.18 -8.85 10.45
C VAL A 411 28.64 -8.46 10.25
N VAL A 412 28.89 -7.28 9.67
CA VAL A 412 30.26 -6.79 9.45
C VAL A 412 30.95 -6.45 10.77
N GLU A 413 30.22 -6.01 11.80
CA GLU A 413 30.81 -5.74 13.12
C GLU A 413 31.15 -7.01 13.92
N LEU A 414 30.54 -8.15 13.60
CA LEU A 414 30.75 -9.42 14.29
C LEU A 414 31.89 -10.28 13.68
N VAL A 415 32.43 -9.88 12.52
CA VAL A 415 33.54 -10.55 11.80
C VAL A 415 34.80 -9.71 11.92
#